data_AF-A7SFJ9-F1
#
_entry.id   AF-A7SFJ9-F1
#
_cell.length_a   1.000
_cell.length_b   1.000
_cell.length_c   1.000
_cell.angle_alpha   90.00
_cell.angle_beta   90.00
_cell.angle_gamma   90.00
#
_symmetry.space_group_name_H-M   'P 1'
#
loop_
_entity.id
_entity.type
_entity.pdbx_description
1 polymer ?
#
loop_
_entity_poly.entity_id
_entity_poly.type
_entity_poly.pdbx_seq_one_letter_code
_entity_poly.pdbx_strand_id
1 'polypeptide(L)'
;DEWPCEHYKRRCHVMFPCCLKFFPCHRCHNESKECRESLRKAKDAIRLRCLTCLREQDITEESDSCQSCKAPLAEFFCGICKHFTGNEKKPYHCDKCGICRIHKDQSFHCEVCNVCLDVRLQGKHKCRENSGHDECCICLEDAFTGCQVLACSHKVHRDCAVAMVRNGV
;
A
#
# COMPACT_ATOMS: atom_id res chain seq x y z
N ASP A 1 0.09 23.89 -1.44
CA ASP A 1 0.97 22.95 -2.16
C ASP A 1 0.15 21.89 -2.85
N GLU A 2 0.18 21.90 -4.18
CA GLU A 2 -0.52 20.93 -5.02
C GLU A 2 0.37 19.69 -5.18
N TRP A 3 -0.13 18.53 -4.77
CA TRP A 3 0.58 17.25 -4.92
C TRP A 3 0.38 16.70 -6.34
N PRO A 4 1.31 15.90 -6.88
CA PRO A 4 1.22 15.37 -8.25
C PRO A 4 0.03 14.44 -8.51
N CYS A 5 -0.58 13.91 -7.45
CA CYS A 5 -1.80 13.11 -7.51
C CYS A 5 -2.46 13.02 -6.12
N GLU A 6 -3.69 12.55 -6.07
CA GLU A 6 -4.44 12.33 -4.82
C GLU A 6 -4.01 11.10 -4.02
N HIS A 7 -3.27 10.17 -4.64
CA HIS A 7 -2.90 8.90 -4.00
C HIS A 7 -1.83 9.04 -2.93
N TYR A 8 -0.77 9.81 -3.22
CA TYR A 8 0.43 9.88 -2.39
C TYR A 8 1.03 11.28 -2.43
N LYS A 9 1.36 11.82 -1.26
CA LYS A 9 2.09 13.08 -1.12
C LYS A 9 3.58 12.85 -1.35
N ARG A 10 4.10 13.29 -2.49
CA ARG A 10 5.51 13.11 -2.87
C ARG A 10 5.95 14.13 -3.91
N ARG A 11 7.27 14.21 -4.12
CA ARG A 11 7.97 15.17 -4.98
C ARG A 11 8.73 14.47 -6.11
N CYS A 12 8.23 13.32 -6.56
CA CYS A 12 8.84 12.56 -7.64
C CYS A 12 7.80 11.82 -8.50
N HIS A 13 8.07 11.71 -9.79
CA HIS A 13 7.41 10.74 -10.68
C HIS A 13 8.23 9.46 -10.75
N VAL A 14 7.58 8.34 -11.06
CA VAL A 14 8.22 7.01 -11.16
C VAL A 14 7.95 6.38 -12.52
N MET A 15 8.92 5.63 -13.02
CA MET A 15 8.86 4.91 -14.29
C MET A 15 8.75 3.41 -14.07
N PHE A 16 7.92 2.75 -14.88
CA PHE A 16 7.73 1.30 -14.88
C PHE A 16 8.32 0.65 -16.14
N PRO A 17 8.86 -0.58 -16.04
CA PRO A 17 9.51 -1.26 -17.16
C PRO A 17 8.56 -1.63 -18.29
N CYS A 18 7.26 -1.75 -18.02
CA CYS A 18 6.24 -2.13 -19.01
C CYS A 18 6.01 -1.07 -20.12
N CYS A 19 6.32 0.20 -19.86
CA CYS A 19 6.07 1.28 -20.83
C CYS A 19 7.14 2.36 -20.88
N LEU A 20 8.09 2.38 -19.93
CA LEU A 20 9.17 3.36 -19.85
C LEU A 20 8.68 4.82 -19.81
N LYS A 21 7.47 5.04 -19.30
CA LYS A 21 6.86 6.35 -19.07
C LYS A 21 6.85 6.69 -17.58
N PHE A 22 6.92 7.99 -17.27
CA PHE A 22 6.84 8.50 -15.90
C PHE A 22 5.39 8.78 -15.51
N PHE A 23 5.01 8.30 -14.33
CA PHE A 23 3.69 8.55 -13.74
C PHE A 23 3.83 9.16 -12.34
N PRO A 24 2.82 9.91 -11.89
CA PRO A 24 2.76 10.36 -10.51
C PRO A 24 2.81 9.23 -9.51
N CYS A 25 2.23 8.05 -9.79
CA CYS A 25 2.42 6.84 -8.99
C CYS A 25 2.02 5.55 -9.69
N HIS A 26 2.18 4.40 -9.01
CA HIS A 26 1.73 3.10 -9.57
C HIS A 26 0.21 3.04 -9.73
N ARG A 27 -0.58 3.68 -8.86
CA ARG A 27 -2.04 3.77 -9.02
C ARG A 27 -2.40 4.61 -10.24
N CYS A 28 -1.80 5.79 -10.39
CA CYS A 28 -1.97 6.61 -11.59
C CYS A 28 -1.50 5.89 -12.87
N HIS A 29 -0.44 5.08 -12.80
CA HIS A 29 -0.06 4.21 -13.92
C HIS A 29 -1.17 3.20 -14.25
N ASN A 30 -1.67 2.49 -13.23
CA ASN A 30 -2.67 1.43 -13.39
C ASN A 30 -4.04 1.95 -13.85
N GLU A 31 -4.38 3.19 -13.48
CA GLU A 31 -5.58 3.89 -13.91
C GLU A 31 -5.41 4.56 -15.28
N SER A 32 -4.17 4.71 -15.75
CA SER A 32 -3.92 5.28 -17.07
C SER A 32 -4.33 4.31 -18.17
N LYS A 33 -4.77 4.86 -19.31
CA LYS A 33 -4.96 4.10 -20.56
C LYS A 33 -3.69 4.04 -21.39
N GLU A 34 -2.57 4.53 -20.85
CA GLU A 34 -1.31 4.69 -21.57
C GLU A 34 -0.44 3.43 -21.58
N CYS A 35 -0.74 2.45 -20.72
CA CYS A 35 -0.09 1.16 -20.65
C CYS A 35 -1.14 0.04 -20.69
N ARG A 36 -0.81 -1.08 -21.35
CA ARG A 36 -1.66 -2.29 -21.35
C ARG A 36 -1.64 -3.02 -20.01
N GLU A 37 -0.60 -2.79 -19.21
CA GLU A 37 -0.42 -3.37 -17.89
C GLU A 37 -1.03 -2.44 -16.84
N SER A 38 -1.94 -2.97 -16.01
CA SER A 38 -2.67 -2.18 -15.00
C SER A 38 -2.58 -2.73 -13.57
N LEU A 39 -1.66 -3.67 -13.32
CA LEU A 39 -1.48 -4.31 -12.02
C LEU A 39 -0.07 -4.09 -11.45
N ARG A 40 0.58 -2.96 -11.78
CA ARG A 40 1.90 -2.63 -11.26
C ARG A 40 1.84 -2.23 -9.78
N LYS A 41 2.85 -2.62 -9.02
CA LYS A 41 3.07 -2.26 -7.62
C LYS A 41 4.21 -1.25 -7.53
N ALA A 42 4.28 -0.52 -6.41
CA ALA A 42 5.34 0.48 -6.18
C ALA A 42 6.77 -0.11 -6.39
N LYS A 43 7.00 -1.34 -5.92
CA LYS A 43 8.29 -2.06 -6.05
C LYS A 43 8.73 -2.30 -7.50
N ASP A 44 7.80 -2.27 -8.46
CA ASP A 44 8.09 -2.52 -9.88
C ASP A 44 8.68 -1.28 -10.56
N ALA A 45 8.69 -0.12 -9.89
CA ALA A 45 9.29 1.09 -10.41
C ALA A 45 10.82 0.93 -10.52
N ILE A 46 11.37 1.39 -11.65
CA ILE A 46 12.80 1.24 -11.99
C ILE A 46 13.57 2.56 -11.86
N ARG A 47 12.94 3.68 -12.22
CA ARG A 47 13.56 5.01 -12.22
C ARG A 47 12.60 6.04 -11.64
N LEU A 48 13.13 7.12 -11.09
CA LEU A 48 12.36 8.26 -10.64
C LEU A 48 12.84 9.55 -11.32
N ARG A 49 11.95 10.53 -11.43
CA ARG A 49 12.25 11.90 -11.84
C ARG A 49 11.90 12.86 -10.70
N CYS A 50 12.89 13.62 -10.24
CA CYS A 50 12.69 14.61 -9.18
C CYS A 50 11.83 15.77 -9.70
N LEU A 51 10.82 16.20 -8.94
CA LEU A 51 9.98 17.35 -9.33
C LEU A 51 10.60 18.71 -9.01
N THR A 52 11.65 18.74 -8.18
CA THR A 52 12.38 19.99 -7.87
C THR A 52 13.40 20.35 -8.94
N CYS A 53 14.19 19.39 -9.43
CA CYS A 53 15.28 19.64 -10.37
C CYS A 53 15.17 18.90 -11.70
N LEU A 54 14.10 18.13 -11.90
CA LEU A 54 13.80 17.37 -13.12
C LEU A 54 14.83 16.30 -13.53
N ARG A 55 15.89 16.10 -12.73
CA ARG A 55 16.85 15.01 -12.97
C ARG A 55 16.26 13.65 -12.62
N GLU A 56 16.65 12.68 -13.44
CA GLU A 56 16.27 11.28 -13.29
C GLU A 56 17.36 10.50 -12.58
N GLN A 57 16.97 9.48 -11.83
CA GLN A 57 17.88 8.57 -11.14
C GLN A 57 17.22 7.19 -11.01
N ASP A 58 18.03 6.16 -10.80
CA ASP A 58 17.53 4.84 -10.47
C ASP A 58 16.99 4.80 -9.04
N ILE A 59 16.04 3.90 -8.79
CA ILE A 59 15.46 3.73 -7.45
C ILE A 59 16.19 2.62 -6.71
N THR A 60 16.95 3.02 -5.69
CA THR A 60 17.66 2.16 -4.74
C THR A 60 17.03 2.24 -3.36
N GLU A 61 17.54 1.46 -2.40
CA GLU A 61 17.10 1.55 -1.00
C GLU A 61 17.45 2.88 -0.31
N GLU A 62 18.31 3.68 -0.93
CA GLU A 62 18.81 4.98 -0.46
C GLU A 62 18.28 6.15 -1.32
N SER A 63 17.09 5.99 -1.89
CA SER A 63 16.44 6.98 -2.75
C SER A 63 15.41 7.86 -2.03
N ASP A 64 15.59 8.13 -0.74
CA ASP A 64 14.73 9.05 0.03
C ASP A 64 14.87 10.52 -0.44
N SER A 65 16.03 10.86 -0.99
CA SER A 65 16.36 12.19 -1.49
C SER A 65 16.88 12.17 -2.93
N CYS A 66 16.72 13.30 -3.63
CA CYS A 66 17.25 13.43 -4.99
C CYS A 66 18.78 13.41 -4.98
N GLN A 67 19.41 12.56 -5.81
CA GLN A 67 20.87 12.48 -5.90
C GLN A 67 21.50 13.79 -6.37
N SER A 68 20.78 14.55 -7.20
CA SER A 68 21.23 15.82 -7.78
C SER A 68 21.08 17.01 -6.83
N CYS A 69 19.85 17.34 -6.42
CA CYS A 69 19.57 18.56 -5.67
C CYS A 69 19.42 18.33 -4.17
N LYS A 70 19.53 17.08 -3.71
CA LYS A 70 19.38 16.67 -2.31
C LYS A 70 18.01 16.97 -1.68
N ALA A 71 17.04 17.43 -2.47
CA ALA A 71 15.69 17.65 -1.98
C ALA A 71 15.02 16.31 -1.60
N PRO A 72 14.28 16.26 -0.48
CA PRO A 72 13.55 15.07 -0.07
C PRO A 72 12.43 14.76 -1.06
N LEU A 73 12.35 13.50 -1.50
CA LEU A 73 11.40 13.05 -2.52
C LEU A 73 10.02 12.71 -1.91
N ALA A 74 9.95 12.49 -0.60
CA ALA A 74 8.73 12.29 0.17
C ALA A 74 9.02 12.52 1.67
N GLU A 75 7.99 12.55 2.52
CA GLU A 75 8.19 12.56 3.98
C GLU A 75 8.52 11.16 4.52
N PHE A 76 8.01 10.13 3.86
CA PHE A 76 8.34 8.74 4.12
C PHE A 76 8.78 8.05 2.82
N PHE A 77 9.90 7.35 2.90
CA PHE A 77 10.40 6.46 1.87
C PHE A 77 10.66 5.07 2.44
N CYS A 78 10.19 4.03 1.74
CA CYS A 78 10.59 2.65 2.00
C CYS A 78 11.38 2.13 0.81
N GLY A 79 12.68 1.85 1.02
CA GLY A 79 13.59 1.28 0.03
C GLY A 79 13.12 -0.07 -0.50
N ILE A 80 12.74 -0.97 0.40
CA ILE A 80 12.29 -2.34 0.08
C ILE A 80 11.07 -2.33 -0.86
N CYS A 81 10.07 -1.50 -0.55
CA CYS A 81 8.85 -1.41 -1.36
C CYS A 81 8.93 -0.37 -2.47
N LYS A 82 10.03 0.40 -2.55
CA LYS A 82 10.17 1.61 -3.39
C LYS A 82 8.99 2.57 -3.24
N HIS A 83 8.51 2.73 -2.01
CA HIS A 83 7.28 3.47 -1.73
C HIS A 83 7.56 4.87 -1.19
N PHE A 84 7.02 5.87 -1.88
CA PHE A 84 7.15 7.31 -1.56
C PHE A 84 5.78 7.86 -1.16
N THR A 85 5.64 8.41 0.04
CA THR A 85 4.37 8.98 0.52
C THR A 85 4.57 10.04 1.63
N GLY A 86 3.50 10.74 1.97
CA GLY A 86 3.44 11.60 3.16
C GLY A 86 3.46 10.78 4.45
N ASN A 87 3.67 11.45 5.58
CA ASN A 87 3.78 10.80 6.88
C ASN A 87 2.49 10.91 7.73
N GLU A 88 1.42 11.51 7.21
CA GLU A 88 0.20 11.77 8.00
C GLU A 88 -0.46 10.49 8.55
N LYS A 89 -0.39 9.38 7.79
CA LYS A 89 -0.92 8.08 8.21
C LYS A 89 0.13 7.22 8.91
N LYS A 90 1.28 7.77 9.31
CA LYS A 90 2.37 7.03 9.98
C LYS A 90 2.71 5.71 9.25
N PRO A 91 3.07 5.77 7.95
CA PRO A 91 3.44 4.59 7.17
C PRO A 91 4.66 3.88 7.78
N TYR A 92 4.72 2.57 7.58
CA TYR A 92 5.84 1.73 8.01
C TYR A 92 5.94 0.48 7.15
N HIS A 93 7.13 -0.11 7.04
CA HIS A 93 7.29 -1.44 6.46
C HIS A 93 7.05 -2.50 7.54
N CYS A 94 6.21 -3.51 7.26
CA CYS A 94 6.09 -4.68 8.12
C CYS A 94 6.91 -5.80 7.50
N ASP A 95 8.05 -6.14 8.13
CA ASP A 95 8.97 -7.17 7.62
C ASP A 95 8.28 -8.52 7.42
N LYS A 96 7.38 -8.88 8.36
CA LYS A 96 6.64 -10.15 8.32
C LYS A 96 5.64 -10.23 7.17
N CYS A 97 5.00 -9.12 6.80
CA CYS A 97 4.11 -9.06 5.64
C CYS A 97 4.87 -8.76 4.34
N GLY A 98 6.10 -8.25 4.39
CA GLY A 98 6.88 -7.82 3.23
C GLY A 98 6.31 -6.61 2.49
N ILE A 99 5.42 -5.84 3.12
CA ILE A 99 4.77 -4.67 2.50
C ILE A 99 4.61 -3.50 3.47
N CYS A 100 4.52 -2.29 2.91
CA CYS A 100 4.18 -1.10 3.67
C CYS A 100 2.72 -1.13 4.15
N ARG A 101 2.53 -0.75 5.41
CA ARG A 101 1.25 -0.53 6.08
C ARG A 101 1.19 0.90 6.59
N ILE A 102 0.03 1.28 7.13
CA ILE A 102 -0.23 2.59 7.73
C ILE A 102 -0.62 2.42 9.20
N HIS A 103 -0.61 3.51 9.95
CA HIS A 103 -0.92 3.59 11.37
C HIS A 103 0.02 2.73 12.23
N LYS A 104 1.33 2.96 12.11
CA LYS A 104 2.38 2.22 12.85
C LYS A 104 2.10 2.12 14.36
N ASP A 105 1.59 3.19 14.96
CA ASP A 105 1.26 3.32 16.38
C ASP A 105 -0.06 2.63 16.78
N GLN A 106 -0.89 2.27 15.80
CA GLN A 106 -2.18 1.61 16.01
C GLN A 106 -2.23 0.22 15.38
N SER A 107 -1.09 -0.33 14.95
CA SER A 107 -1.02 -1.60 14.25
C SER A 107 -0.11 -2.58 14.99
N PHE A 108 -0.50 -3.85 15.01
CA PHE A 108 0.35 -4.96 15.43
C PHE A 108 0.29 -6.07 14.39
N HIS A 109 1.35 -6.86 14.27
CA HIS A 109 1.32 -8.06 13.44
C HIS A 109 0.86 -9.25 14.30
N CYS A 110 -0.17 -9.97 13.84
CA CYS A 110 -0.58 -11.23 14.44
C CYS A 110 0.13 -12.37 13.70
N GLU A 111 1.04 -13.07 14.38
CA GLU A 111 1.80 -14.19 13.78
C GLU A 111 0.88 -15.32 13.30
N VAL A 112 -0.14 -15.66 14.08
CA VAL A 112 -1.04 -16.79 13.76
C VAL A 112 -1.87 -16.46 12.53
N CYS A 113 -2.47 -15.27 12.49
CA CYS A 113 -3.23 -14.82 11.31
C CYS A 113 -2.33 -14.46 10.13
N ASN A 114 -1.03 -14.29 10.35
CA ASN A 114 -0.03 -13.79 9.40
C ASN A 114 -0.42 -12.45 8.78
N VAL A 115 -0.85 -11.49 9.61
CA VAL A 115 -1.36 -10.20 9.12
C VAL A 115 -1.27 -9.06 10.13
N CYS A 116 -1.12 -7.83 9.64
CA CYS A 116 -1.24 -6.63 10.46
C CYS A 116 -2.71 -6.30 10.75
N LEU A 117 -3.02 -6.07 12.02
CA LEU A 117 -4.34 -5.71 12.53
C LEU A 117 -4.25 -4.48 13.42
N ASP A 118 -5.39 -3.84 13.65
CA ASP A 118 -5.51 -2.72 14.58
C ASP A 118 -5.24 -3.19 16.02
N VAL A 119 -4.42 -2.45 16.77
CA VAL A 119 -4.02 -2.75 18.16
C VAL A 119 -5.21 -3.00 19.10
N ARG A 120 -6.39 -2.44 18.82
CA ARG A 120 -7.62 -2.71 19.58
C ARG A 120 -8.04 -4.18 19.52
N LEU A 121 -7.64 -4.91 18.49
CA LEU A 121 -7.90 -6.35 18.30
C LEU A 121 -6.86 -7.24 18.98
N GLN A 122 -5.76 -6.68 19.49
CA GLN A 122 -4.70 -7.46 20.13
C GLN A 122 -5.26 -8.18 21.37
N GLY A 123 -5.16 -9.51 21.39
CA GLY A 123 -5.73 -10.36 22.42
C GLY A 123 -7.26 -10.51 22.41
N LYS A 124 -7.97 -9.85 21.48
CA LYS A 124 -9.45 -9.88 21.40
C LYS A 124 -10.00 -10.58 20.18
N HIS A 125 -9.27 -10.57 19.06
CA HIS A 125 -9.69 -11.31 17.87
C HIS A 125 -9.43 -12.81 18.05
N LYS A 126 -10.30 -13.63 17.47
CA LYS A 126 -10.03 -15.07 17.36
C LYS A 126 -9.12 -15.32 16.17
N CYS A 127 -7.99 -15.96 16.44
CA CYS A 127 -7.05 -16.31 15.38
C CYS A 127 -7.55 -17.50 14.56
N ARG A 128 -7.23 -17.47 13.27
CA ARG A 128 -7.23 -18.63 12.38
C ARG A 128 -5.92 -18.60 11.61
N GLU A 129 -5.22 -19.73 11.56
CA GLU A 129 -3.89 -19.82 10.96
C GLU A 129 -3.90 -19.31 9.50
N ASN A 130 -2.95 -18.43 9.15
CA ASN A 130 -2.75 -17.85 7.81
C ASN A 130 -3.98 -17.20 7.15
N SER A 131 -5.02 -16.90 7.94
CA SER A 131 -6.27 -16.33 7.44
C SER A 131 -6.17 -14.85 7.01
N GLY A 132 -5.00 -14.24 7.09
CA GLY A 132 -4.74 -12.86 6.67
C GLY A 132 -4.90 -12.61 5.17
N HIS A 133 -4.83 -13.69 4.39
CA HIS A 133 -4.84 -13.71 2.93
C HIS A 133 -6.05 -14.47 2.38
N ASP A 134 -7.04 -14.76 3.21
CA ASP A 134 -8.28 -15.39 2.78
C ASP A 134 -9.04 -14.45 1.82
N GLU A 135 -9.74 -15.04 0.86
CA GLU A 135 -10.73 -14.34 0.06
C GLU A 135 -12.01 -14.14 0.89
N CYS A 136 -12.70 -13.03 0.64
CA CYS A 136 -13.98 -12.75 1.25
C CYS A 136 -14.98 -13.78 0.73
N CYS A 137 -15.55 -14.61 1.60
CA CYS A 137 -16.50 -15.66 1.19
C CYS A 137 -17.82 -15.13 0.58
N ILE A 138 -17.99 -13.81 0.46
CA ILE A 138 -19.18 -13.16 -0.11
C ILE A 138 -18.89 -12.66 -1.54
N CYS A 139 -17.80 -11.91 -1.74
CA CYS A 139 -17.45 -11.35 -3.06
C CYS A 139 -16.28 -12.05 -3.75
N LEU A 140 -15.59 -12.96 -3.06
CA LEU A 140 -14.42 -13.70 -3.54
C LEU A 140 -13.18 -12.83 -3.85
N GLU A 141 -13.16 -11.58 -3.38
CA GLU A 141 -11.99 -10.70 -3.46
C GLU A 141 -11.14 -10.78 -2.18
N ASP A 142 -9.88 -10.32 -2.22
CA ASP A 142 -8.97 -10.28 -1.07
C ASP A 142 -9.64 -9.67 0.16
N ALA A 143 -9.89 -10.48 1.21
CA ALA A 143 -10.76 -10.06 2.29
C ALA A 143 -10.17 -8.93 3.14
N PHE A 144 -8.86 -8.66 3.04
CA PHE A 144 -8.12 -7.86 4.00
C PHE A 144 -8.49 -6.37 3.97
N THR A 145 -8.85 -5.83 2.80
CA THR A 145 -9.10 -4.39 2.64
C THR A 145 -10.43 -3.98 3.26
N GLY A 146 -10.42 -3.30 4.41
CA GLY A 146 -11.67 -2.93 5.11
C GLY A 146 -12.39 -4.12 5.73
N CYS A 147 -11.62 -5.15 6.10
CA CYS A 147 -12.14 -6.39 6.66
C CYS A 147 -12.72 -6.22 8.07
N GLN A 148 -13.68 -7.08 8.42
CA GLN A 148 -14.06 -7.38 9.79
C GLN A 148 -13.83 -8.86 10.09
N VAL A 149 -13.45 -9.16 11.33
CA VAL A 149 -13.26 -10.54 11.81
C VAL A 149 -14.56 -11.01 12.46
N LEU A 150 -15.18 -12.05 11.90
CA LEU A 150 -16.41 -12.64 12.40
C LEU A 150 -16.16 -13.50 13.65
N ALA A 151 -17.23 -13.86 14.38
CA ALA A 151 -17.14 -14.72 15.56
C ALA A 151 -16.63 -16.14 15.26
N CYS A 152 -16.74 -16.57 13.99
CA CYS A 152 -16.17 -17.80 13.44
C CYS A 152 -14.73 -17.63 12.91
N SER A 153 -14.09 -16.50 13.20
CA SER A 153 -12.71 -16.14 12.80
C SER A 153 -12.49 -15.85 11.32
N HIS A 154 -13.50 -16.04 10.46
CA HIS A 154 -13.42 -15.65 9.05
C HIS A 154 -13.36 -14.13 8.89
N LYS A 155 -12.60 -13.68 7.91
CA LYS A 155 -12.52 -12.27 7.53
C LYS A 155 -13.39 -12.04 6.31
N VAL A 156 -14.21 -11.00 6.36
CA VAL A 156 -15.04 -10.55 5.24
C VAL A 156 -14.96 -9.04 5.17
N HIS A 157 -15.14 -8.47 3.98
CA HIS A 157 -15.30 -7.02 3.89
C HIS A 157 -16.47 -6.56 4.76
N ARG A 158 -16.28 -5.46 5.49
CA ARG A 158 -17.34 -4.88 6.32
C ARG A 158 -18.60 -4.62 5.50
N ASP A 159 -18.44 -4.09 4.29
CA ASP A 159 -19.57 -3.78 3.41
C ASP A 159 -20.27 -5.05 2.93
N CYS A 160 -19.53 -6.11 2.59
CA CYS A 160 -20.12 -7.41 2.26
C CYS A 160 -20.95 -7.97 3.41
N ALA A 161 -20.45 -7.89 4.65
CA ALA A 161 -21.18 -8.38 5.79
C ALA A 161 -22.43 -7.55 6.13
N VAL A 162 -22.33 -6.21 6.03
CA VAL A 162 -23.49 -5.33 6.18
C VAL A 162 -24.54 -5.62 5.11
N ALA A 163 -24.12 -5.85 3.86
CA ALA A 163 -25.00 -6.22 2.77
C ALA A 163 -25.68 -7.58 3.03
N MET A 164 -24.94 -8.58 3.54
CA MET A 164 -25.49 -9.89 3.88
C MET A 164 -26.64 -9.77 4.90
N VAL A 165 -26.41 -9.05 5.99
CA VAL A 165 -27.43 -8.80 7.04
C VAL A 165 -28.63 -8.04 6.49
N ARG A 166 -28.42 -7.03 5.64
CA ARG A 166 -29.51 -6.23 5.04
C ARG A 166 -30.38 -7.04 4.07
N ASN A 167 -29.80 -8.00 3.38
CA ASN A 167 -30.50 -8.83 2.39
C ASN A 167 -31.09 -10.12 3.00
N GLY A 168 -30.98 -10.32 4.31
CA GLY A 168 -31.65 -11.43 5.02
C GLY A 168 -31.03 -12.80 4.75
N VAL A 169 -29.72 -12.86 4.47
CA VAL A 169 -28.94 -14.10 4.39
C VAL A 169 -28.24 -14.38 5.71
#